data_AF-A0A414ZHC8-F1
#
_entry.id   AF-A0A414ZHC8-F1
#
_cell.length_a   1.000
_cell.length_b   1.000
_cell.length_c   1.000
_cell.angle_alpha   90.00
_cell.angle_beta   90.00
_cell.angle_gamma   90.00
#
_symmetry.space_group_name_H-M   'P 1'
#
loop_
_entity.id
_entity.type
_entity.pdbx_description
1 polymer ?
#
loop_
_entity_poly.entity_id
_entity_poly.type
_entity_poly.pdbx_seq_one_letter_code
_entity_poly.pdbx_strand_id
1 'polypeptide(L)'
;MDKRGNMSSRNMRLFAAIMTLIEALVLTSLAGCVDKKVDYGTDTEKLTKSAVCNVKDFSTDETYSDEFSVQTEIGNVNIDISAKVELPDCKTMSVVEVEKIPYTAKLKEKVLKAYFGESQIYYYDKEHWTKTQLQNLIDSINSSTTPTDTSGTGNRAEFLKEYTHYLENAGDEWTIATEYDSCDEFVGKKGNTWYNVNFVADGDENKWLSGIGAGPIEGYTKKTGSNEYEWSNIFNDGYVQQYFGPDSLMEYDTVYDITDSQDTSGEEIEQEENESGITIEEAGNMIDSFLKETGFSSIPQTESSQLKWSGYNERADHVYQEDDIHECVSGYRFYYNIGVGKILFDDALNPMDYSGYNMKYGDSIEDTFDNEFYNFYIDKYGIGTFYIDCPVSIVRKQENVEMLPLENIFDIARDELKNNADEYVLDTNVKYYTLKLAYIRVNNRTDMQKYSYIPAWSLELLQKDTTNACPVFINAIDGSVIHPDDLS
;
A
#
# COMPACT_ATOMS: atom_id res chain seq x y z
N MET A 1 46.45 -44.67 -27.53
CA MET A 1 47.06 -44.85 -26.19
C MET A 1 46.95 -43.49 -25.49
N ASP A 2 45.80 -43.12 -24.96
CA ASP A 2 45.12 -43.64 -23.77
C ASP A 2 45.71 -43.07 -22.48
N LYS A 3 44.90 -42.21 -21.82
CA LYS A 3 44.79 -41.96 -20.38
C LYS A 3 43.81 -40.80 -20.15
N ARG A 4 42.51 -41.10 -20.27
CA ARG A 4 41.46 -40.35 -19.58
C ARG A 4 41.39 -40.87 -18.15
N GLY A 5 41.85 -40.06 -17.20
CA GLY A 5 41.81 -40.35 -15.77
C GLY A 5 40.72 -39.51 -15.10
N ASN A 6 39.72 -40.22 -14.61
CA ASN A 6 38.48 -39.79 -13.98
C ASN A 6 38.72 -38.96 -12.70
N MET A 7 38.33 -37.68 -12.67
CA MET A 7 38.29 -36.83 -11.45
C MET A 7 36.89 -36.24 -11.18
N SER A 8 35.81 -36.93 -11.58
CA SER A 8 34.45 -36.41 -11.46
C SER A 8 33.61 -36.99 -10.30
N SER A 9 34.15 -37.87 -9.44
CA SER A 9 33.30 -38.57 -8.45
C SER A 9 33.76 -38.54 -6.99
N ARG A 10 34.95 -38.00 -6.68
CA ARG A 10 35.43 -37.87 -5.29
C ARG A 10 35.07 -36.54 -4.62
N ASN A 11 34.90 -35.45 -5.38
CA ASN A 11 34.51 -34.15 -4.80
C ASN A 11 32.99 -34.06 -4.54
N MET A 12 32.16 -34.78 -5.31
CA MET A 12 30.70 -34.72 -5.15
C MET A 12 30.17 -35.52 -3.94
N ARG A 13 30.99 -36.42 -3.36
CA ARG A 13 30.65 -37.13 -2.11
C ARG A 13 31.15 -36.42 -0.85
N LEU A 14 32.10 -35.48 -0.98
CA LEU A 14 32.58 -34.68 0.14
C LEU A 14 31.65 -33.49 0.43
N PHE A 15 31.00 -32.93 -0.60
CA PHE A 15 29.99 -31.88 -0.44
C PHE A 15 28.66 -32.40 0.15
N ALA A 16 28.24 -33.62 -0.20
CA ALA A 16 27.04 -34.22 0.38
C ALA A 16 27.21 -34.56 1.88
N ALA A 17 28.40 -35.03 2.31
CA ALA A 17 28.64 -35.38 3.71
C ALA A 17 28.87 -34.17 4.63
N ILE A 18 29.28 -33.02 4.09
CA ILE A 18 29.45 -31.77 4.87
C ILE A 18 28.12 -31.04 5.03
N MET A 19 27.22 -31.08 4.04
CA MET A 19 25.87 -30.52 4.17
C MET A 19 25.02 -31.26 5.21
N THR A 20 25.10 -32.60 5.29
CA THR A 20 24.33 -33.37 6.28
C THR A 20 24.88 -33.22 7.72
N LEU A 21 26.14 -32.82 7.89
CA LEU A 21 26.74 -32.56 9.21
C LEU A 21 26.46 -31.14 9.72
N ILE A 22 26.20 -30.19 8.82
CA ILE A 22 25.76 -28.83 9.18
C ILE A 22 24.28 -28.85 9.60
N GLU A 23 23.43 -29.65 8.95
CA GLU A 23 22.02 -29.83 9.37
C GLU A 23 21.89 -30.57 10.71
N ALA A 24 22.82 -31.48 11.03
CA ALA A 24 22.79 -32.21 12.30
C ALA A 24 23.40 -31.45 13.50
N LEU A 25 24.25 -30.44 13.26
CA LEU A 25 24.82 -29.62 14.35
C LEU A 25 23.90 -28.46 14.77
N VAL A 26 22.85 -28.16 13.98
CA VAL A 26 21.83 -27.14 14.29
C VAL A 26 20.71 -27.69 15.20
N LEU A 27 20.66 -29.01 15.44
CA LEU A 27 19.54 -29.67 16.14
C LEU A 27 19.84 -30.23 17.54
N THR A 28 21.03 -30.01 18.12
CA THR A 28 21.34 -30.53 19.48
C THR A 28 21.95 -29.53 20.46
N SER A 29 21.62 -28.24 20.36
CA SER A 29 21.92 -27.27 21.43
C SER A 29 20.67 -26.61 22.04
N LEU A 30 19.52 -27.29 22.01
CA LEU A 30 18.36 -26.97 22.86
C LEU A 30 18.54 -27.56 24.25
N ALA A 31 19.53 -27.05 24.98
CA ALA A 31 19.65 -27.16 26.44
C ALA A 31 20.58 -26.05 26.91
N GLY A 32 20.02 -24.87 27.12
CA GLY A 32 20.76 -23.70 27.61
C GLY A 32 19.84 -22.50 27.73
N CYS A 33 19.27 -22.31 28.92
CA CYS A 33 18.70 -21.05 29.33
C CYS A 33 19.75 -19.92 29.21
N VAL A 34 19.25 -18.68 29.12
CA VAL A 34 19.91 -17.39 29.42
C VAL A 34 20.45 -16.60 28.20
N ASP A 35 19.73 -15.51 27.90
CA ASP A 35 20.14 -14.19 27.39
C ASP A 35 20.45 -13.90 25.89
N LYS A 36 19.54 -13.13 25.22
CA LYS A 36 19.70 -11.74 24.68
C LYS A 36 18.74 -11.47 23.50
N LYS A 37 17.77 -10.54 23.64
CA LYS A 37 17.79 -9.09 23.31
C LYS A 37 17.72 -8.87 21.78
N VAL A 38 16.56 -8.41 21.29
CA VAL A 38 16.48 -7.68 20.02
C VAL A 38 17.13 -6.32 20.30
N ASP A 39 18.20 -6.01 19.57
CA ASP A 39 19.05 -4.85 19.81
C ASP A 39 18.59 -3.69 18.93
N TYR A 40 17.92 -2.71 19.52
CA TYR A 40 17.87 -1.33 19.03
C TYR A 40 18.56 -0.48 20.09
N GLY A 41 19.75 0.00 19.76
CA GLY A 41 20.68 0.55 20.74
C GLY A 41 20.17 1.78 21.47
N THR A 42 19.71 1.59 22.71
CA THR A 42 20.07 2.34 23.91
C THR A 42 19.65 1.52 25.14
N ASP A 43 20.52 1.43 26.14
CA ASP A 43 20.35 0.55 27.30
C ASP A 43 19.16 0.93 28.19
N THR A 44 18.15 0.06 28.28
CA THR A 44 17.13 0.07 29.35
C THR A 44 17.11 -1.25 30.13
N GLU A 45 16.92 -1.11 31.44
CA GLU A 45 16.97 -2.18 32.44
C GLU A 45 15.87 -3.24 32.19
N LYS A 46 16.27 -4.51 32.20
CA LYS A 46 15.34 -5.65 32.12
C LYS A 46 14.43 -5.69 33.35
N LEU A 47 13.15 -5.39 33.19
CA LEU A 47 12.11 -5.84 34.12
C LEU A 47 12.03 -7.38 34.07
N THR A 48 12.15 -8.01 35.23
CA THR A 48 12.11 -9.46 35.40
C THR A 48 10.72 -10.01 35.08
N LYS A 49 10.66 -10.97 34.13
CA LYS A 49 9.50 -11.78 33.76
C LYS A 49 8.62 -12.18 34.95
N SER A 50 7.39 -11.68 35.00
CA SER A 50 6.30 -12.30 35.75
C SER A 50 4.98 -12.08 35.01
N ALA A 51 4.41 -13.18 34.51
CA ALA A 51 3.24 -13.28 33.63
C ALA A 51 3.43 -12.70 32.22
N VAL A 52 2.96 -13.43 31.23
CA VAL A 52 2.90 -13.03 29.82
C VAL A 52 1.53 -13.45 29.31
N CYS A 53 0.89 -12.59 28.51
CA CYS A 53 -0.51 -12.64 28.13
C CYS A 53 -0.67 -12.70 26.59
N ASN A 54 -1.81 -13.21 26.14
CA ASN A 54 -2.31 -13.02 24.78
C ASN A 54 -3.53 -12.08 24.80
N VAL A 55 -4.02 -11.66 23.63
CA VAL A 55 -5.16 -10.75 23.50
C VAL A 55 -6.38 -11.24 24.29
N LYS A 56 -6.68 -12.54 24.20
CA LYS A 56 -7.81 -13.19 24.90
C LYS A 56 -7.72 -13.15 26.43
N ASP A 57 -6.54 -12.89 26.99
CA ASP A 57 -6.29 -12.91 28.43
C ASP A 57 -6.53 -11.52 29.05
N PHE A 58 -6.73 -10.47 28.23
CA PHE A 58 -7.06 -9.13 28.67
C PHE A 58 -8.56 -8.96 28.93
N SER A 59 -8.87 -8.18 29.97
CA SER A 59 -10.25 -7.79 30.30
C SER A 59 -10.57 -6.42 29.72
N THR A 60 -11.73 -6.28 29.08
CA THR A 60 -12.27 -4.99 28.61
C THR A 60 -13.26 -4.36 29.61
N ASP A 61 -13.58 -5.08 30.69
CA ASP A 61 -14.54 -4.64 31.71
C ASP A 61 -13.91 -3.72 32.75
N GLU A 62 -12.57 -3.66 32.79
CA GLU A 62 -11.82 -2.85 33.73
C GLU A 62 -11.48 -1.49 33.13
N THR A 63 -11.67 -0.44 33.93
CA THR A 63 -11.15 0.89 33.66
C THR A 63 -9.95 1.10 34.54
N TYR A 64 -8.80 1.41 33.92
CA TYR A 64 -7.63 1.81 34.69
C TYR A 64 -7.75 3.27 35.07
N SER A 65 -7.52 3.56 36.36
CA SER A 65 -7.64 4.90 36.90
C SER A 65 -6.41 5.27 37.72
N ASP A 66 -5.79 6.41 37.39
CA ASP A 66 -4.70 7.01 38.17
C ASP A 66 -4.73 8.54 38.04
N GLU A 67 -4.26 9.25 39.06
CA GLU A 67 -4.19 10.70 39.06
C GLU A 67 -2.87 11.17 39.68
N PHE A 68 -2.13 12.00 38.95
CA PHE A 68 -0.86 12.54 39.41
C PHE A 68 -0.56 13.90 38.77
N SER A 69 0.46 14.59 39.28
CA SER A 69 0.92 15.86 38.72
C SER A 69 2.35 15.75 38.22
N VAL A 70 2.65 16.45 37.13
CA VAL A 70 3.98 16.57 36.54
C VAL A 70 4.35 18.05 36.42
N GLN A 71 5.65 18.34 36.55
CA GLN A 71 6.15 19.70 36.40
C GLN A 71 6.61 19.88 34.95
N THR A 72 6.05 20.88 34.26
CA THR A 72 6.38 21.24 32.87
C THR A 72 6.91 22.67 32.80
N GLU A 73 7.35 23.12 31.62
CA GLU A 73 7.75 24.51 31.38
C GLU A 73 6.62 25.53 31.66
N ILE A 74 5.35 25.14 31.45
CA ILE A 74 4.17 26.00 31.70
C ILE A 74 3.63 25.90 33.13
N GLY A 75 4.23 25.04 33.97
CA GLY A 75 3.89 24.85 35.38
C GLY A 75 3.47 23.42 35.72
N ASN A 76 2.84 23.26 36.89
CA ASN A 76 2.30 21.97 37.31
C ASN A 76 1.07 21.61 36.44
N VAL A 77 1.12 20.46 35.78
CA VAL A 77 0.01 19.88 35.02
C VAL A 77 -0.50 18.66 35.76
N ASN A 78 -1.83 18.58 35.94
CA ASN A 78 -2.48 17.39 36.46
C ASN A 78 -2.84 16.45 35.31
N ILE A 79 -2.51 15.17 35.50
CA ILE A 79 -2.79 14.08 34.59
C ILE A 79 -3.80 13.16 35.28
N ASP A 80 -4.94 12.94 34.62
CA ASP A 80 -5.98 12.00 35.01
C ASP A 80 -6.06 10.90 33.94
N ILE A 81 -5.73 9.68 34.34
CA ILE A 81 -5.93 8.50 33.49
C ILE A 81 -7.23 7.85 33.97
N SER A 82 -8.16 7.67 33.05
CA SER A 82 -9.44 6.99 33.22
C SER A 82 -9.70 6.12 31.98
N ALA A 83 -8.74 5.23 31.70
CA ALA A 83 -8.61 4.56 30.42
C ALA A 83 -9.42 3.25 30.36
N LYS A 84 -10.27 3.14 29.33
CA LYS A 84 -10.94 1.90 28.95
C LYS A 84 -10.07 1.11 27.97
N VAL A 85 -10.00 -0.20 28.16
CA VAL A 85 -9.24 -1.10 27.27
C VAL A 85 -10.03 -1.39 25.99
N GLU A 86 -9.37 -1.22 24.84
CA GLU A 86 -9.87 -1.62 23.52
C GLU A 86 -8.92 -2.64 22.89
N LEU A 87 -9.49 -3.72 22.37
CA LEU A 87 -8.75 -4.87 21.84
C LEU A 87 -9.12 -5.12 20.36
N PRO A 88 -8.18 -5.60 19.53
CA PRO A 88 -8.47 -6.00 18.16
C PRO A 88 -9.27 -7.31 18.13
N ASP A 89 -10.05 -7.54 17.06
CA ASP A 89 -10.80 -8.80 16.87
C ASP A 89 -9.87 -9.98 16.50
N CYS A 90 -9.09 -10.43 17.48
CA CYS A 90 -8.21 -11.57 17.35
C CYS A 90 -7.92 -12.22 18.72
N LYS A 91 -7.34 -13.43 18.70
CA LYS A 91 -6.94 -14.14 19.93
C LYS A 91 -5.46 -13.97 20.26
N THR A 92 -4.65 -13.70 19.24
CA THR A 92 -3.19 -13.72 19.27
C THR A 92 -2.68 -12.74 18.22
N MET A 93 -1.56 -12.09 18.49
CA MET A 93 -0.89 -11.21 17.52
C MET A 93 0.45 -11.82 17.10
N SER A 94 1.07 -11.22 16.09
CA SER A 94 2.37 -11.63 15.54
C SER A 94 3.33 -10.45 15.53
N VAL A 95 4.60 -10.67 15.20
CA VAL A 95 5.49 -9.61 14.70
C VAL A 95 5.76 -9.92 13.23
N VAL A 96 5.59 -8.92 12.37
CA VAL A 96 5.83 -9.04 10.93
C VAL A 96 6.89 -8.06 10.52
N GLU A 97 7.97 -8.57 9.95
CA GLU A 97 9.03 -7.78 9.34
C GLU A 97 8.82 -7.78 7.83
N VAL A 98 8.86 -6.59 7.25
CA VAL A 98 8.70 -6.37 5.81
C VAL A 98 9.90 -5.61 5.24
N GLU A 99 10.10 -5.73 3.94
CA GLU A 99 11.14 -5.03 3.20
C GLU A 99 10.57 -4.42 1.90
N LYS A 100 10.97 -3.18 1.59
CA LYS A 100 10.64 -2.51 0.33
C LYS A 100 11.10 -3.35 -0.87
N ILE A 101 10.33 -3.31 -1.95
CA ILE A 101 10.61 -4.14 -3.12
C ILE A 101 11.58 -3.43 -4.07
N PRO A 102 12.70 -4.07 -4.48
CA PRO A 102 13.68 -3.44 -5.37
C PRO A 102 13.11 -3.07 -6.75
N TYR A 103 13.37 -1.84 -7.17
CA TYR A 103 13.01 -1.33 -8.50
C TYR A 103 14.00 -1.83 -9.55
N THR A 104 13.61 -2.84 -10.34
CA THR A 104 14.53 -3.51 -11.29
C THR A 104 13.84 -3.92 -12.59
N ALA A 105 14.57 -4.00 -13.71
CA ALA A 105 14.07 -4.60 -14.95
C ALA A 105 13.44 -5.98 -14.74
N LYS A 106 14.04 -6.80 -13.88
CA LYS A 106 13.54 -8.17 -13.62
C LYS A 106 12.15 -8.15 -12.97
N LEU A 107 11.89 -7.18 -12.10
CA LEU A 107 10.56 -6.99 -11.52
C LEU A 107 9.57 -6.55 -12.60
N LYS A 108 9.91 -5.50 -13.35
CA LYS A 108 9.08 -4.99 -14.45
C LYS A 108 8.74 -6.07 -15.47
N GLU A 109 9.73 -6.83 -15.92
CA GLU A 109 9.56 -7.94 -16.85
C GLU A 109 8.57 -9.00 -16.31
N LYS A 110 8.70 -9.38 -15.04
CA LYS A 110 7.78 -10.34 -14.41
C LYS A 110 6.35 -9.82 -14.37
N VAL A 111 6.16 -8.59 -13.91
CA VAL A 111 4.83 -7.95 -13.81
C VAL A 111 4.20 -7.85 -15.18
N LEU A 112 4.92 -7.34 -16.18
CA LEU A 112 4.43 -7.18 -17.54
C LEU A 112 4.05 -8.52 -18.18
N LYS A 113 4.87 -9.56 -18.00
CA LYS A 113 4.58 -10.91 -18.51
C LYS A 113 3.38 -11.55 -17.81
N ALA A 114 3.26 -11.42 -16.49
CA ALA A 114 2.11 -11.92 -15.74
C ALA A 114 0.82 -11.18 -16.14
N TYR A 115 0.91 -9.87 -16.40
CA TYR A 115 -0.25 -9.04 -16.73
C TYR A 115 -0.73 -9.20 -18.19
N PHE A 116 0.19 -9.21 -19.15
CA PHE A 116 -0.08 -9.27 -20.59
C PHE A 116 -0.04 -10.69 -21.17
N GLY A 117 0.49 -11.66 -20.43
CA GLY A 117 0.65 -13.04 -20.90
C GLY A 117 1.54 -13.11 -22.16
N GLU A 118 1.03 -13.75 -23.20
CA GLU A 118 1.71 -13.92 -24.49
C GLU A 118 1.61 -12.70 -25.41
N SER A 119 0.95 -11.63 -24.98
CA SER A 119 0.79 -10.41 -25.78
C SER A 119 2.12 -9.71 -26.02
N GLN A 120 2.28 -9.10 -27.20
CA GLN A 120 3.45 -8.29 -27.50
C GLN A 120 3.42 -7.01 -26.65
N ILE A 121 4.55 -6.73 -26.00
CA ILE A 121 4.75 -5.56 -25.14
C ILE A 121 5.57 -4.50 -25.90
N TYR A 122 5.17 -3.24 -25.75
CA TYR A 122 5.81 -2.07 -26.36
C TYR A 122 6.15 -1.02 -25.30
N TYR A 123 7.14 -0.18 -25.58
CA TYR A 123 7.41 1.02 -24.79
C TYR A 123 6.29 2.05 -24.98
N TYR A 124 5.94 2.78 -23.92
CA TYR A 124 4.82 3.73 -23.94
C TYR A 124 5.12 5.10 -23.33
N ASP A 125 6.39 5.50 -23.23
CA ASP A 125 6.75 6.86 -22.86
C ASP A 125 6.74 7.83 -24.08
N LYS A 126 6.87 9.12 -23.79
CA LYS A 126 6.95 10.20 -24.82
C LYS A 126 8.07 10.02 -25.84
N GLU A 127 9.16 9.32 -25.51
CA GLU A 127 10.28 9.09 -26.43
C GLU A 127 9.94 8.01 -27.45
N HIS A 128 9.02 7.12 -27.12
CA HIS A 128 8.59 5.97 -27.92
C HIS A 128 7.20 6.12 -28.56
N TRP A 129 6.50 7.23 -28.31
CA TRP A 129 5.24 7.54 -28.97
C TRP A 129 5.39 7.64 -30.49
N THR A 130 4.31 7.31 -31.20
CA THR A 130 4.29 7.36 -32.67
C THR A 130 4.27 8.79 -33.18
N LYS A 131 4.67 8.98 -34.45
CA LYS A 131 4.52 10.28 -35.13
C LYS A 131 3.09 10.81 -35.08
N THR A 132 2.09 9.95 -35.25
CA THR A 132 0.68 10.34 -35.21
C THR A 132 0.31 10.93 -33.85
N GLN A 133 0.69 10.24 -32.77
CA GLN A 133 0.42 10.69 -31.40
C GLN A 133 1.12 12.02 -31.11
N LEU A 134 2.41 12.12 -31.42
CA LEU A 134 3.21 13.33 -31.20
C LEU A 134 2.70 14.51 -32.03
N GLN A 135 2.34 14.29 -33.30
CA GLN A 135 1.79 15.32 -34.17
C GLN A 135 0.43 15.80 -33.65
N ASN A 136 -0.46 14.90 -33.25
CA ASN A 136 -1.77 15.25 -32.69
C ASN A 136 -1.63 16.05 -31.39
N LEU A 137 -0.66 15.70 -30.53
CA LEU A 137 -0.37 16.48 -29.32
C LEU A 137 0.17 17.88 -29.65
N ILE A 138 1.12 17.98 -30.58
CA ILE A 138 1.66 19.27 -31.04
C ILE A 138 0.57 20.14 -31.65
N ASP A 139 -0.31 19.57 -32.48
CA ASP A 139 -1.43 20.27 -33.10
C ASP A 139 -2.45 20.73 -32.04
N SER A 140 -2.74 19.87 -31.06
CA SER A 140 -3.59 20.21 -29.90
C SER A 140 -3.02 21.39 -29.12
N ILE A 141 -1.74 21.31 -28.72
CA ILE A 141 -1.04 22.42 -28.04
C ILE A 141 -1.10 23.68 -28.89
N ASN A 142 -0.83 23.60 -30.19
CA ASN A 142 -0.86 24.74 -31.10
C ASN A 142 -2.26 25.38 -31.23
N SER A 143 -3.31 24.56 -31.23
CA SER A 143 -4.70 25.00 -31.32
C SER A 143 -5.24 25.61 -30.02
N SER A 144 -4.61 25.30 -28.88
CA SER A 144 -5.05 25.79 -27.57
C SER A 144 -4.87 27.31 -27.44
N THR A 145 -5.90 27.99 -26.93
CA THR A 145 -5.94 29.45 -26.71
C THR A 145 -5.65 29.86 -25.27
N THR A 146 -5.45 28.91 -24.36
CA THR A 146 -5.13 29.19 -22.95
C THR A 146 -3.69 29.70 -22.81
N PRO A 147 -3.46 30.86 -22.14
CA PRO A 147 -2.12 31.26 -21.74
C PRO A 147 -1.63 30.29 -20.65
N THR A 148 -0.63 29.47 -20.97
CA THR A 148 -0.07 28.45 -20.05
C THR A 148 0.84 29.05 -18.97
N ASP A 149 0.72 30.34 -18.64
CA ASP A 149 1.71 31.06 -17.83
C ASP A 149 1.31 31.27 -16.36
N THR A 150 0.35 30.48 -15.85
CA THR A 150 -0.11 30.59 -14.46
C THR A 150 -0.28 29.24 -13.80
N SER A 151 0.80 28.47 -13.66
CA SER A 151 1.08 27.52 -12.55
C SER A 151 2.13 26.48 -12.92
N GLY A 152 3.41 26.76 -12.68
CA GLY A 152 4.44 25.75 -12.37
C GLY A 152 4.87 24.71 -13.42
N THR A 153 4.14 24.49 -14.51
CA THR A 153 4.49 23.55 -15.59
C THR A 153 5.07 24.31 -16.78
N GLY A 154 6.12 23.79 -17.40
CA GLY A 154 7.00 24.47 -18.38
C GLY A 154 6.34 25.36 -19.43
N ASN A 155 7.14 26.28 -19.99
CA ASN A 155 6.65 27.21 -21.00
C ASN A 155 6.15 26.43 -22.22
N ARG A 156 5.00 26.79 -22.81
CA ARG A 156 4.46 26.17 -24.05
C ARG A 156 5.51 26.00 -25.14
N ALA A 157 6.43 26.97 -25.26
CA ALA A 157 7.54 26.89 -26.20
C ALA A 157 8.53 25.75 -25.89
N GLU A 158 8.75 25.44 -24.62
CA GLU A 158 9.59 24.32 -24.16
C GLU A 158 8.92 22.98 -24.45
N PHE A 159 7.63 22.82 -24.12
CA PHE A 159 6.88 21.60 -24.48
C PHE A 159 6.88 21.36 -25.99
N LEU A 160 6.57 22.38 -26.79
CA LEU A 160 6.60 22.25 -28.25
C LEU A 160 7.99 21.88 -28.76
N LYS A 161 9.05 22.47 -28.21
CA LYS A 161 10.43 22.14 -28.57
C LYS A 161 10.77 20.69 -28.23
N GLU A 162 10.39 20.23 -27.05
CA GLU A 162 10.59 18.86 -26.58
C GLU A 162 9.85 17.86 -27.45
N TYR A 163 8.54 18.01 -27.65
CA TYR A 163 7.77 17.08 -28.48
C TYR A 163 8.16 17.11 -29.96
N THR A 164 8.60 18.27 -30.48
CA THR A 164 9.15 18.34 -31.85
C THR A 164 10.45 17.53 -31.95
N HIS A 165 11.30 17.57 -30.93
CA HIS A 165 12.52 16.77 -30.90
C HIS A 165 12.23 15.26 -30.90
N TYR A 166 11.23 14.82 -30.13
CA TYR A 166 10.78 13.43 -30.17
C TYR A 166 10.17 13.05 -31.52
N LEU A 167 9.35 13.94 -32.11
CA LEU A 167 8.72 13.71 -33.43
C LEU A 167 9.74 13.49 -34.55
N GLU A 168 10.89 14.16 -34.51
CA GLU A 168 11.96 14.00 -35.52
C GLU A 168 12.51 12.57 -35.59
N ASN A 169 12.46 11.83 -34.48
CA ASN A 169 13.01 10.47 -34.36
C ASN A 169 11.93 9.38 -34.25
N ALA A 170 10.67 9.77 -34.09
CA ALA A 170 9.56 8.86 -33.89
C ALA A 170 9.30 7.95 -35.10
N GLY A 171 8.83 6.73 -34.83
CA GLY A 171 8.33 5.78 -35.82
C GLY A 171 6.83 5.94 -36.10
N ASP A 172 6.33 5.19 -37.09
CA ASP A 172 4.89 5.14 -37.38
C ASP A 172 4.15 4.10 -36.52
N GLU A 173 4.89 3.19 -35.87
CA GLU A 173 4.38 2.16 -34.97
C GLU A 173 5.16 2.21 -33.65
N TRP A 174 4.55 1.72 -32.56
CA TRP A 174 5.26 1.59 -31.29
C TRP A 174 6.45 0.64 -31.37
N THR A 175 7.48 0.94 -30.59
CA THR A 175 8.69 0.13 -30.51
C THR A 175 8.49 -1.04 -29.56
N ILE A 176 8.81 -2.25 -30.01
CA ILE A 176 8.75 -3.46 -29.18
C ILE A 176 9.72 -3.33 -28.00
N ALA A 177 9.21 -3.57 -26.79
CA ALA A 177 10.02 -3.58 -25.58
C ALA A 177 10.96 -4.79 -25.57
N THR A 178 12.24 -4.55 -25.35
CA THR A 178 13.29 -5.59 -25.27
C THR A 178 14.19 -5.45 -24.05
N GLU A 179 14.21 -4.26 -23.44
CA GLU A 179 14.93 -3.92 -22.21
C GLU A 179 13.94 -3.23 -21.27
N TYR A 180 13.98 -3.54 -19.97
CA TYR A 180 12.99 -3.02 -19.01
C TYR A 180 13.57 -1.99 -18.04
N ASP A 181 14.87 -1.70 -18.10
CA ASP A 181 15.51 -0.70 -17.24
C ASP A 181 15.42 0.72 -17.83
N SER A 182 15.19 0.85 -19.14
CA SER A 182 15.23 2.14 -19.86
C SER A 182 13.89 2.88 -19.90
N CYS A 183 12.82 2.27 -19.40
CA CYS A 183 11.46 2.79 -19.50
C CYS A 183 10.64 2.35 -18.28
N ASP A 184 9.67 3.18 -17.91
CA ASP A 184 8.77 2.97 -16.77
C ASP A 184 7.31 2.80 -17.21
N GLU A 185 7.01 3.08 -18.49
CA GLU A 185 5.67 3.01 -19.07
C GLU A 185 5.64 2.03 -20.25
N PHE A 186 4.71 1.07 -20.19
CA PHE A 186 4.60 0.01 -21.19
C PHE A 186 3.15 -0.16 -21.62
N VAL A 187 2.95 -0.73 -22.80
CA VAL A 187 1.63 -0.99 -23.37
C VAL A 187 1.56 -2.36 -24.03
N GLY A 188 0.40 -2.99 -23.95
CA GLY A 188 0.12 -4.30 -24.55
C GLY A 188 -1.38 -4.55 -24.69
N LYS A 189 -1.75 -5.61 -25.40
CA LYS A 189 -3.17 -5.97 -25.58
C LYS A 189 -3.63 -7.02 -24.58
N LYS A 190 -4.86 -6.85 -24.09
CA LYS A 190 -5.66 -7.91 -23.48
C LYS A 190 -6.96 -8.03 -24.27
N GLY A 191 -7.15 -9.18 -24.93
CA GLY A 191 -8.16 -9.29 -25.97
C GLY A 191 -7.91 -8.30 -27.11
N ASN A 192 -8.88 -7.43 -27.38
CA ASN A 192 -8.79 -6.39 -28.42
C ASN A 192 -8.45 -4.99 -27.88
N THR A 193 -8.39 -4.83 -26.55
CA THR A 193 -8.21 -3.54 -25.89
C THR A 193 -6.75 -3.35 -25.50
N TRP A 194 -6.23 -2.14 -25.67
CA TRP A 194 -4.91 -1.76 -25.22
C TRP A 194 -4.94 -1.31 -23.77
N TYR A 195 -3.95 -1.78 -23.01
CA TYR A 195 -3.74 -1.43 -21.62
C TYR A 195 -2.32 -0.91 -21.44
N ASN A 196 -2.15 0.11 -20.60
CA ASN A 196 -0.86 0.59 -20.17
C ASN A 196 -0.52 0.06 -18.77
N VAL A 197 0.77 -0.02 -18.48
CA VAL A 197 1.32 -0.29 -17.15
C VAL A 197 2.40 0.76 -16.89
N ASN A 198 2.29 1.47 -15.77
CA ASN A 198 3.25 2.45 -15.29
C ASN A 198 3.88 1.96 -13.98
N PHE A 199 5.19 2.12 -13.87
CA PHE A 199 5.97 1.82 -12.67
C PHE A 199 6.50 3.11 -12.07
N VAL A 200 6.37 3.25 -10.75
CA VAL A 200 6.81 4.45 -10.02
C VAL A 200 7.90 4.04 -9.04
N ALA A 201 9.05 4.71 -9.13
CA ALA A 201 10.13 4.51 -8.19
C ALA A 201 9.99 5.46 -6.98
N ASP A 202 10.48 5.00 -5.84
CA ASP A 202 10.52 5.73 -4.58
C ASP A 202 11.77 6.64 -4.52
N GLY A 203 11.52 7.94 -4.37
CA GLY A 203 12.54 8.98 -4.24
C GLY A 203 13.50 9.16 -5.42
N ASP A 204 14.50 10.01 -5.24
CA ASP A 204 15.42 10.45 -6.31
C ASP A 204 16.41 9.36 -6.79
N GLU A 205 16.64 8.31 -5.98
CA GLU A 205 17.64 7.27 -6.29
C GLU A 205 17.08 6.13 -7.16
N ASN A 206 15.77 6.09 -7.41
CA ASN A 206 15.07 5.07 -8.21
C ASN A 206 15.42 3.62 -7.82
N LYS A 207 15.66 3.35 -6.53
CA LYS A 207 16.10 2.02 -6.05
C LYS A 207 14.95 1.12 -5.64
N TRP A 208 13.82 1.69 -5.24
CA TRP A 208 12.71 0.96 -4.63
C TRP A 208 11.41 1.27 -5.36
N LEU A 209 10.51 0.31 -5.39
CA LEU A 209 9.22 0.45 -6.02
C LEU A 209 8.29 1.21 -5.07
N SER A 210 7.79 2.36 -5.51
CA SER A 210 6.73 3.10 -4.83
C SER A 210 5.36 2.63 -5.30
N GLY A 211 5.18 2.29 -6.58
CA GLY A 211 3.89 1.78 -7.02
C GLY A 211 3.85 1.26 -8.44
N ILE A 212 2.75 0.58 -8.78
CA ILE A 212 2.44 0.10 -10.13
C ILE A 212 0.98 0.42 -10.41
N GLY A 213 0.73 1.16 -11.48
CA GLY A 213 -0.60 1.38 -12.04
C GLY A 213 -0.75 0.64 -13.35
N ALA A 214 -1.87 -0.03 -13.55
CA ALA A 214 -2.22 -0.60 -14.84
C ALA A 214 -3.70 -0.37 -15.11
N GLY A 215 -4.04 -0.09 -16.36
CA GLY A 215 -5.40 0.17 -16.79
C GLY A 215 -5.50 0.19 -18.31
N PRO A 216 -6.72 0.26 -18.85
CA PRO A 216 -6.91 0.48 -20.27
C PRO A 216 -6.32 1.83 -20.65
N ILE A 217 -5.89 1.98 -21.91
CA ILE A 217 -5.60 3.32 -22.40
C ILE A 217 -6.91 4.11 -22.44
N GLU A 218 -6.97 5.12 -21.59
CA GLU A 218 -8.13 5.96 -21.35
C GLU A 218 -7.85 7.39 -21.79
N GLY A 219 -8.92 8.16 -21.99
CA GLY A 219 -8.83 9.54 -22.43
C GLY A 219 -9.74 10.43 -21.62
N TYR A 220 -9.48 11.73 -21.70
CA TYR A 220 -10.39 12.75 -21.23
C TYR A 220 -11.14 13.35 -22.41
N THR A 221 -12.47 13.31 -22.36
CA THR A 221 -13.31 13.98 -23.35
C THR A 221 -13.75 15.33 -22.80
N LYS A 222 -13.68 16.36 -23.65
CA LYS A 222 -14.21 17.67 -23.30
C LYS A 222 -15.74 17.59 -23.23
N LYS A 223 -16.31 17.95 -22.09
CA LYS A 223 -17.76 17.95 -21.91
C LYS A 223 -18.41 18.94 -22.87
N THR A 224 -19.47 18.52 -23.56
CA THR A 224 -20.11 19.32 -24.61
C THR A 224 -20.62 20.64 -24.05
N GLY A 225 -20.14 21.77 -24.60
CA GLY A 225 -20.57 23.10 -24.16
C GLY A 225 -19.90 23.65 -22.89
N SER A 226 -18.94 22.93 -22.28
CA SER A 226 -18.14 23.41 -21.14
C SER A 226 -16.66 23.52 -21.50
N ASN A 227 -15.83 24.04 -20.58
CA ASN A 227 -14.37 23.97 -20.67
C ASN A 227 -13.78 22.87 -19.77
N GLU A 228 -14.64 22.05 -19.18
CA GLU A 228 -14.27 20.94 -18.31
C GLU A 228 -14.07 19.68 -19.15
N TYR A 229 -13.15 18.84 -18.69
CA TYR A 229 -12.86 17.54 -19.26
C TYR A 229 -13.34 16.49 -18.27
N GLU A 230 -13.99 15.45 -18.76
CA GLU A 230 -14.45 14.32 -17.98
C GLU A 230 -13.81 13.03 -18.50
N TRP A 231 -13.75 12.06 -17.60
CA TRP A 231 -13.19 10.74 -17.90
C TRP A 231 -14.03 10.03 -18.97
N SER A 232 -13.39 9.28 -19.86
CA SER A 232 -14.06 8.58 -20.96
C SER A 232 -13.51 7.18 -21.22
N ASN A 233 -14.46 6.25 -21.32
CA ASN A 233 -14.26 4.87 -21.76
C ASN A 233 -13.95 4.74 -23.25
N ILE A 234 -14.15 5.82 -24.02
CA ILE A 234 -13.85 5.88 -25.44
C ILE A 234 -12.54 6.64 -25.61
N PHE A 235 -11.50 5.93 -26.03
CA PHE A 235 -10.20 6.53 -26.30
C PHE A 235 -9.96 6.64 -27.80
N ASN A 236 -9.48 7.81 -28.23
CA ASN A 236 -9.01 8.03 -29.59
C ASN A 236 -7.92 9.10 -29.64
N ASP A 237 -6.68 8.69 -29.89
CA ASP A 237 -5.54 9.59 -30.09
C ASP A 237 -5.07 9.64 -31.55
N GLY A 238 -5.86 9.06 -32.47
CA GLY A 238 -5.56 8.92 -33.89
C GLY A 238 -4.68 7.72 -34.25
N TYR A 239 -4.00 7.10 -33.28
CA TYR A 239 -3.27 5.85 -33.46
C TYR A 239 -4.03 4.66 -32.88
N VAL A 240 -4.52 4.81 -31.66
CA VAL A 240 -5.42 3.88 -30.98
C VAL A 240 -6.83 4.45 -31.03
N GLN A 241 -7.80 3.58 -31.30
CA GLN A 241 -9.22 3.84 -31.09
C GLN A 241 -9.83 2.64 -30.39
N GLN A 242 -10.41 2.84 -29.20
CA GLN A 242 -10.98 1.76 -28.40
C GLN A 242 -12.13 2.20 -27.49
N TYR A 243 -12.91 1.22 -27.07
CA TYR A 243 -13.87 1.30 -25.98
C TYR A 243 -13.44 0.33 -24.88
N PHE A 244 -13.58 0.73 -23.62
CA PHE A 244 -13.41 -0.12 -22.45
C PHE A 244 -14.63 -0.03 -21.54
N GLY A 245 -15.27 -1.15 -21.21
CA GLY A 245 -16.43 -1.18 -20.34
C GLY A 245 -17.35 -2.34 -20.67
N PRO A 246 -18.52 -2.40 -20.01
CA PRO A 246 -19.54 -3.43 -20.23
C PRO A 246 -20.05 -3.43 -21.67
N ASP A 247 -20.31 -4.62 -22.24
CA ASP A 247 -20.78 -4.72 -23.64
C ASP A 247 -22.18 -4.11 -23.78
N SER A 248 -23.01 -4.23 -22.74
CA SER A 248 -24.35 -3.66 -22.70
C SER A 248 -24.36 -2.13 -22.68
N LEU A 249 -23.26 -1.50 -22.27
CA LEU A 249 -23.16 -0.04 -22.15
C LEU A 249 -22.39 0.61 -23.31
N MET A 250 -21.94 -0.15 -24.31
CA MET A 250 -21.11 0.37 -25.42
C MET A 250 -21.83 1.41 -26.29
N GLU A 251 -23.17 1.42 -26.31
CA GLU A 251 -23.96 2.38 -27.09
C GLU A 251 -24.23 3.71 -26.39
N TYR A 252 -23.80 3.85 -25.12
CA TYR A 252 -24.03 5.05 -24.33
C TYR A 252 -22.90 6.07 -24.49
N ASP A 253 -23.25 7.36 -24.51
CA ASP A 253 -22.30 8.47 -24.66
C ASP A 253 -21.32 8.55 -23.47
N THR A 254 -21.84 8.31 -22.25
CA THR A 254 -21.05 8.29 -21.02
C THR A 254 -21.22 6.95 -20.32
N VAL A 255 -20.10 6.35 -19.91
CA VAL A 255 -20.02 5.13 -19.11
C VAL A 255 -19.06 5.40 -17.97
N TYR A 256 -19.28 4.84 -16.79
CA TYR A 256 -18.33 4.90 -15.67
C TYR A 256 -18.61 3.80 -14.66
N ASP A 257 -17.58 3.40 -13.93
CA ASP A 257 -17.79 2.54 -12.78
C ASP A 257 -18.37 3.37 -11.62
N ILE A 258 -19.32 2.77 -10.91
CA ILE A 258 -19.97 3.37 -9.73
C ILE A 258 -19.71 2.54 -8.49
N THR A 259 -18.68 1.69 -8.56
CA THR A 259 -18.30 0.86 -7.43
C THR A 259 -17.66 1.77 -6.40
N ASP A 260 -18.49 2.25 -5.49
CA ASP A 260 -18.11 3.17 -4.44
C ASP A 260 -17.03 2.49 -3.59
N SER A 261 -15.90 3.17 -3.39
CA SER A 261 -14.83 2.72 -2.50
C SER A 261 -15.24 2.77 -1.01
N GLN A 262 -16.49 3.13 -0.72
CA GLN A 262 -17.02 3.50 0.58
C GLN A 262 -18.16 2.61 1.07
N ASP A 263 -18.66 1.62 0.30
CA ASP A 263 -19.67 0.68 0.79
C ASP A 263 -19.06 -0.38 1.72
N THR A 264 -18.61 0.12 2.87
CA THR A 264 -18.01 -0.57 4.01
C THR A 264 -19.08 -1.18 4.92
N SER A 265 -20.35 -1.16 4.49
CA SER A 265 -21.49 -1.51 5.33
C SER A 265 -21.49 -2.97 5.79
N GLY A 266 -20.68 -3.83 5.15
CA GLY A 266 -20.64 -5.26 5.45
C GLY A 266 -21.98 -5.95 5.20
N GLU A 267 -22.93 -5.28 4.54
CA GLU A 267 -24.18 -5.87 4.11
C GLU A 267 -23.88 -6.82 2.96
N GLU A 268 -24.47 -8.02 3.04
CA GLU A 268 -24.37 -9.03 2.01
C GLU A 268 -25.12 -8.50 0.78
N ILE A 269 -24.41 -7.85 -0.14
CA ILE A 269 -24.97 -7.34 -1.40
C ILE A 269 -25.57 -8.55 -2.13
N GLU A 270 -26.86 -8.50 -2.47
CA GLU A 270 -27.50 -9.54 -3.27
C GLU A 270 -26.70 -9.70 -4.58
N GLN A 271 -26.25 -10.92 -4.87
CA GLN A 271 -25.51 -11.17 -6.10
C GLN A 271 -26.38 -10.88 -7.32
N GLU A 272 -26.04 -9.81 -8.03
CA GLU A 272 -26.66 -9.44 -9.30
C GLU A 272 -26.08 -10.28 -10.46
N GLU A 273 -26.82 -10.35 -11.57
CA GLU A 273 -26.37 -11.03 -12.77
C GLU A 273 -25.13 -10.32 -13.34
N ASN A 274 -24.00 -11.04 -13.36
CA ASN A 274 -22.73 -10.50 -13.84
C ASN A 274 -22.54 -10.82 -15.33
N GLU A 275 -22.59 -9.79 -16.18
CA GLU A 275 -22.49 -9.97 -17.63
C GLU A 275 -21.08 -10.33 -18.13
N SER A 276 -20.04 -10.13 -17.31
CA SER A 276 -18.67 -10.51 -17.66
C SER A 276 -18.51 -12.04 -17.82
N GLY A 277 -19.44 -12.82 -17.27
CA GLY A 277 -19.44 -14.28 -17.37
C GLY A 277 -18.39 -14.98 -16.51
N ILE A 278 -17.62 -14.24 -15.71
CA ILE A 278 -16.70 -14.79 -14.71
C ILE A 278 -17.37 -14.85 -13.32
N THR A 279 -16.93 -15.81 -12.52
CA THR A 279 -17.31 -15.92 -11.10
C THR A 279 -16.31 -15.18 -10.22
N ILE A 280 -16.73 -14.83 -8.99
CA ILE A 280 -15.85 -14.20 -8.00
C ILE A 280 -14.66 -15.11 -7.63
N GLU A 281 -14.86 -16.43 -7.61
CA GLU A 281 -13.79 -17.40 -7.34
C GLU A 281 -12.77 -17.44 -8.49
N GLU A 282 -13.22 -17.40 -9.75
CA GLU A 282 -12.33 -17.30 -10.91
C GLU A 282 -11.54 -15.99 -10.88
N ALA A 283 -12.19 -14.87 -10.55
CA ALA A 283 -11.52 -13.57 -10.42
C ALA A 283 -10.42 -13.60 -9.34
N GLY A 284 -10.72 -14.12 -8.15
CA GLY A 284 -9.74 -14.28 -7.06
C GLY A 284 -8.56 -15.16 -7.47
N ASN A 285 -8.82 -16.30 -8.14
CA ASN A 285 -7.76 -17.20 -8.62
C ASN A 285 -6.82 -16.55 -9.66
N MET A 286 -7.32 -15.63 -10.48
CA MET A 286 -6.49 -14.87 -11.42
C MET A 286 -5.53 -13.93 -10.68
N ILE A 287 -6.01 -13.26 -9.64
CA ILE A 287 -5.19 -12.37 -8.79
C ILE A 287 -4.15 -13.18 -8.02
N ASP A 288 -4.54 -14.30 -7.40
CA ASP A 288 -3.62 -15.19 -6.70
C ASP A 288 -2.48 -15.68 -7.60
N SER A 289 -2.81 -16.02 -8.85
CA SER A 289 -1.81 -16.41 -9.85
C SER A 289 -0.87 -15.25 -10.19
N PHE A 290 -1.43 -14.06 -10.44
CA PHE A 290 -0.65 -12.85 -10.71
C PHE A 290 0.30 -12.49 -9.56
N LEU A 291 -0.21 -12.43 -8.32
CA LEU A 291 0.59 -12.11 -7.12
C LEU A 291 1.70 -13.14 -6.90
N LYS A 292 1.44 -14.43 -7.16
CA LYS A 292 2.43 -15.50 -7.04
C LYS A 292 3.55 -15.39 -8.08
N GLU A 293 3.22 -15.11 -9.34
CA GLU A 293 4.19 -15.00 -10.43
C GLU A 293 5.10 -13.77 -10.29
N THR A 294 4.53 -12.69 -9.79
CA THR A 294 5.23 -11.42 -9.55
C THR A 294 6.04 -11.43 -8.25
N GLY A 295 5.62 -12.22 -7.26
CA GLY A 295 6.29 -12.34 -5.96
C GLY A 295 5.64 -11.54 -4.84
N PHE A 296 4.41 -11.04 -5.04
CA PHE A 296 3.61 -10.27 -4.08
C PHE A 296 2.64 -11.14 -3.25
N SER A 297 2.72 -12.47 -3.30
CA SER A 297 1.72 -13.42 -2.77
C SER A 297 1.58 -13.49 -1.24
N SER A 298 2.24 -12.62 -0.48
CA SER A 298 2.23 -12.66 0.99
C SER A 298 1.11 -11.81 1.63
N ILE A 299 0.25 -11.17 0.83
CA ILE A 299 -0.68 -10.14 1.30
C ILE A 299 -2.12 -10.70 1.28
N PRO A 300 -2.86 -10.58 2.40
CA PRO A 300 -4.21 -11.10 2.50
C PRO A 300 -5.22 -10.28 1.69
N GLN A 301 -6.19 -10.95 1.07
CA GLN A 301 -7.39 -10.31 0.54
C GLN A 301 -8.24 -9.79 1.69
N THR A 302 -8.72 -8.56 1.59
CA THR A 302 -9.47 -7.89 2.66
C THR A 302 -10.93 -7.69 2.29
N GLU A 303 -11.17 -7.30 1.04
CA GLU A 303 -12.51 -7.02 0.54
C GLU A 303 -12.65 -7.52 -0.90
N SER A 304 -13.88 -7.84 -1.29
CA SER A 304 -14.26 -8.06 -2.68
C SER A 304 -15.70 -7.66 -2.89
N SER A 305 -16.00 -7.04 -4.03
CA SER A 305 -17.34 -6.59 -4.39
C SER A 305 -17.60 -6.78 -5.89
N GLN A 306 -18.88 -6.77 -6.27
CA GLN A 306 -19.29 -6.74 -7.68
C GLN A 306 -18.94 -5.38 -8.29
N LEU A 307 -18.38 -5.38 -9.49
CA LEU A 307 -18.04 -4.15 -10.22
C LEU A 307 -19.29 -3.64 -10.95
N LYS A 308 -19.91 -2.62 -10.37
CA LYS A 308 -21.09 -1.93 -10.90
C LYS A 308 -20.68 -0.80 -11.85
N TRP A 309 -21.44 -0.68 -12.93
CA TRP A 309 -21.25 0.31 -13.97
C TRP A 309 -22.56 1.02 -14.27
N SER A 310 -22.46 2.30 -14.65
CA SER A 310 -23.58 3.09 -15.13
C SER A 310 -23.28 3.66 -16.52
N GLY A 311 -24.29 3.68 -17.37
CA GLY A 311 -24.25 4.30 -18.70
C GLY A 311 -25.44 5.23 -18.92
N TYR A 312 -25.23 6.37 -19.57
CA TYR A 312 -26.29 7.30 -19.94
C TYR A 312 -25.93 8.09 -21.22
N ASN A 313 -26.95 8.64 -21.87
CA ASN A 313 -26.80 9.48 -23.07
C ASN A 313 -27.03 10.96 -22.72
N GLU A 314 -26.21 11.86 -23.28
CA GLU A 314 -26.40 13.30 -23.05
C GLU A 314 -27.62 13.81 -23.85
N ARG A 315 -28.61 14.39 -23.15
CA ARG A 315 -29.73 15.07 -23.82
C ARG A 315 -29.36 16.49 -24.22
N ALA A 316 -30.04 17.01 -25.25
CA ALA A 316 -29.80 18.34 -25.84
C ALA A 316 -30.02 19.53 -24.88
N ASP A 317 -30.65 19.32 -23.72
CA ASP A 317 -30.86 20.32 -22.67
C ASP A 317 -29.84 20.22 -21.52
N HIS A 318 -28.89 19.28 -21.57
CA HIS A 318 -27.87 19.04 -20.54
C HIS A 318 -28.44 18.84 -19.13
N VAL A 319 -29.70 18.39 -19.01
CA VAL A 319 -30.35 18.10 -17.73
C VAL A 319 -30.31 16.60 -17.48
N TYR A 320 -29.59 16.19 -16.43
CA TYR A 320 -29.59 14.83 -15.92
C TYR A 320 -31.01 14.41 -15.50
N GLN A 321 -31.48 13.26 -16.00
CA GLN A 321 -32.68 12.59 -15.49
C GLN A 321 -32.32 11.18 -15.03
N GLU A 322 -32.66 10.85 -13.79
CA GLU A 322 -32.37 9.57 -13.14
C GLU A 322 -32.93 8.37 -13.95
N ASP A 323 -34.04 8.59 -14.69
CA ASP A 323 -34.68 7.58 -15.53
C ASP A 323 -33.88 7.16 -16.78
N ASP A 324 -32.80 7.86 -17.15
CA ASP A 324 -31.95 7.53 -18.32
C ASP A 324 -30.73 6.67 -17.98
N ILE A 325 -30.47 6.43 -16.69
CA ILE A 325 -29.32 5.67 -16.21
C ILE A 325 -29.59 4.17 -16.42
N HIS A 326 -28.64 3.51 -17.07
CA HIS A 326 -28.64 2.06 -17.23
C HIS A 326 -27.47 1.47 -16.47
N GLU A 327 -27.75 0.56 -15.56
CA GLU A 327 -26.75 -0.06 -14.69
C GLU A 327 -26.58 -1.53 -15.01
N CYS A 328 -25.36 -2.02 -14.86
CA CYS A 328 -25.05 -3.44 -14.93
C CYS A 328 -23.89 -3.79 -14.02
N VAL A 329 -23.79 -5.07 -13.67
CA VAL A 329 -22.59 -5.64 -13.06
C VAL A 329 -21.76 -6.31 -14.14
N SER A 330 -20.51 -5.87 -14.27
CA SER A 330 -19.54 -6.49 -15.18
C SER A 330 -18.19 -6.55 -14.50
N GLY A 331 -17.90 -7.72 -13.92
CA GLY A 331 -16.64 -8.00 -13.24
C GLY A 331 -16.69 -7.87 -11.73
N TYR A 332 -15.52 -7.81 -11.11
CA TYR A 332 -15.33 -7.73 -9.66
C TYR A 332 -14.19 -6.78 -9.31
N ARG A 333 -14.31 -6.17 -8.13
CA ARG A 333 -13.24 -5.42 -7.47
C ARG A 333 -12.72 -6.25 -6.29
N PHE A 334 -11.41 -6.24 -6.08
CA PHE A 334 -10.76 -6.83 -4.92
C PHE A 334 -9.79 -5.83 -4.31
N TYR A 335 -9.83 -5.72 -2.99
CA TYR A 335 -8.92 -4.90 -2.22
C TYR A 335 -8.08 -5.81 -1.30
N TYR A 336 -6.80 -5.49 -1.20
CA TYR A 336 -5.80 -6.21 -0.43
C TYR A 336 -4.99 -5.17 0.36
N ASN A 337 -4.86 -5.37 1.67
CA ASN A 337 -3.95 -4.61 2.53
C ASN A 337 -3.00 -5.58 3.20
N ILE A 338 -1.83 -5.07 3.59
CA ILE A 338 -0.93 -5.86 4.43
C ILE A 338 -1.61 -6.12 5.77
N GLY A 339 -1.49 -7.34 6.28
CA GLY A 339 -2.06 -7.72 7.55
C GLY A 339 -1.67 -9.11 8.00
N VAL A 340 -2.15 -9.50 9.18
CA VAL A 340 -2.00 -10.85 9.72
C VAL A 340 -3.35 -11.40 10.16
N GLY A 341 -3.75 -12.49 9.51
CA GLY A 341 -5.04 -13.11 9.80
C GLY A 341 -6.16 -12.17 9.37
N LYS A 342 -6.94 -11.68 10.33
CA LYS A 342 -8.05 -10.75 10.10
C LYS A 342 -7.70 -9.28 10.39
N ILE A 343 -6.50 -9.01 10.91
CA ILE A 343 -6.10 -7.66 11.30
C ILE A 343 -5.33 -7.03 10.15
N LEU A 344 -5.83 -5.90 9.66
CA LEU A 344 -5.16 -5.10 8.64
C LEU A 344 -4.20 -4.13 9.33
N PHE A 345 -3.10 -3.82 8.67
CA PHE A 345 -2.18 -2.79 9.14
C PHE A 345 -2.62 -1.38 8.77
N ASP A 346 -3.61 -1.24 7.89
CA ASP A 346 -4.33 0.03 7.67
C ASP A 346 -5.10 0.46 8.93
N ASP A 347 -5.51 -0.50 9.78
CA ASP A 347 -6.06 -0.25 11.11
C ASP A 347 -4.99 -0.08 12.21
N ALA A 348 -3.71 -0.01 11.83
CA ALA A 348 -2.62 0.19 12.78
C ALA A 348 -2.73 1.56 13.47
N LEU A 349 -2.06 1.68 14.60
CA LEU A 349 -1.82 2.96 15.24
C LEU A 349 -0.98 3.81 14.28
N ASN A 350 -1.59 4.84 13.71
CA ASN A 350 -0.90 5.83 12.89
C ASN A 350 -0.63 7.09 13.73
N PRO A 351 0.63 7.36 14.12
CA PRO A 351 1.00 8.56 14.85
C PRO A 351 0.55 9.87 14.18
N MET A 352 0.38 9.88 12.85
CA MET A 352 -0.07 11.06 12.09
C MET A 352 -1.54 11.42 12.31
N ASP A 353 -2.36 10.47 12.75
CA ASP A 353 -3.78 10.72 13.09
C ASP A 353 -3.92 11.58 14.36
N TYR A 354 -2.88 11.62 15.18
CA TYR A 354 -2.88 12.35 16.44
C TYR A 354 -2.27 13.74 16.24
N SER A 355 -3.13 14.74 16.10
CA SER A 355 -2.75 16.11 15.74
C SER A 355 -1.70 16.76 16.66
N GLY A 356 -1.67 16.44 17.97
CA GLY A 356 -0.62 16.94 18.87
C GLY A 356 0.73 16.25 18.65
N TYR A 357 0.70 14.96 18.31
CA TYR A 357 1.89 14.20 17.91
C TYR A 357 2.42 14.71 16.56
N ASN A 358 1.55 14.85 15.56
CA ASN A 358 1.88 15.37 14.24
C ASN A 358 2.41 16.83 14.32
N MET A 359 1.80 17.71 15.13
CA MET A 359 2.33 19.07 15.30
C MET A 359 3.75 19.12 15.87
N LYS A 360 4.14 18.12 16.68
CA LYS A 360 5.45 18.09 17.33
C LYS A 360 6.50 17.32 16.55
N TYR A 361 6.10 16.25 15.87
CA TYR A 361 6.99 15.28 15.23
C TYR A 361 6.67 15.01 13.76
N GLY A 362 5.61 15.60 13.20
CA GLY A 362 5.12 15.32 11.85
C GLY A 362 6.22 15.39 10.79
N ASP A 363 6.95 16.51 10.73
CA ASP A 363 8.08 16.70 9.82
C ASP A 363 9.16 15.61 9.92
N SER A 364 9.27 14.91 11.07
CA SER A 364 10.26 13.84 11.27
C SER A 364 9.76 12.43 10.93
N ILE A 365 8.46 12.26 10.69
CA ILE A 365 7.84 10.95 10.42
C ILE A 365 6.94 10.94 9.16
N GLU A 366 6.79 12.09 8.47
CA GLU A 366 5.89 12.27 7.31
C GLU A 366 6.16 11.28 6.17
N ASP A 367 7.44 11.03 5.85
CA ASP A 367 7.86 10.11 4.77
C ASP A 367 7.76 8.62 5.13
N THR A 368 7.07 8.29 6.23
CA THR A 368 7.17 6.95 6.84
C THR A 368 5.90 6.14 6.86
N PHE A 369 4.75 6.75 6.60
CA PHE A 369 3.45 6.06 6.61
C PHE A 369 2.85 6.08 5.21
N ASP A 370 3.49 5.33 4.32
CA ASP A 370 2.94 5.03 3.00
C ASP A 370 1.76 4.07 3.14
N ASN A 371 0.67 4.29 2.41
CA ASN A 371 -0.47 3.37 2.40
C ASN A 371 -0.15 2.13 1.55
N GLU A 372 0.07 0.99 2.17
CA GLU A 372 0.39 -0.24 1.44
C GLU A 372 -0.88 -1.05 1.08
N PHE A 373 -1.43 -0.80 -0.11
CA PHE A 373 -2.66 -1.44 -0.58
C PHE A 373 -2.61 -1.85 -2.05
N TYR A 374 -3.29 -2.96 -2.39
CA TYR A 374 -3.50 -3.39 -3.76
C TYR A 374 -4.99 -3.41 -4.09
N ASN A 375 -5.35 -2.81 -5.21
CA ASN A 375 -6.71 -2.76 -5.71
C ASN A 375 -6.74 -3.36 -7.11
N PHE A 376 -7.59 -4.35 -7.36
CA PHE A 376 -7.71 -5.06 -8.62
C PHE A 376 -9.15 -5.01 -9.14
N TYR A 377 -9.29 -4.73 -10.42
CA TYR A 377 -10.55 -4.73 -11.16
C TYR A 377 -10.44 -5.80 -12.24
N ILE A 378 -11.37 -6.75 -12.23
CA ILE A 378 -11.31 -7.97 -13.04
C ILE A 378 -12.58 -8.04 -13.86
N ASP A 379 -12.43 -8.22 -15.15
CA ASP A 379 -13.53 -8.39 -16.10
C ASP A 379 -13.33 -9.68 -16.93
N LYS A 380 -14.10 -9.81 -18.01
CA LYS A 380 -14.03 -10.95 -18.93
C LYS A 380 -12.66 -11.14 -19.60
N TYR A 381 -11.78 -10.14 -19.59
CA TYR A 381 -10.42 -10.17 -20.12
C TYR A 381 -9.36 -10.47 -19.03
N GLY A 382 -9.80 -10.75 -17.79
CA GLY A 382 -8.94 -10.98 -16.63
C GLY A 382 -8.73 -9.69 -15.84
N ILE A 383 -7.55 -9.52 -15.24
CA ILE A 383 -7.21 -8.29 -14.51
C ILE A 383 -7.15 -7.12 -15.50
N GLY A 384 -8.14 -6.23 -15.50
CA GLY A 384 -8.25 -5.09 -16.42
C GLY A 384 -7.58 -3.83 -15.88
N THR A 385 -7.78 -3.53 -14.60
CA THR A 385 -7.13 -2.40 -13.93
C THR A 385 -6.57 -2.87 -12.61
N PHE A 386 -5.38 -2.40 -12.24
CA PHE A 386 -4.90 -2.55 -10.87
C PHE A 386 -4.04 -1.38 -10.42
N TYR A 387 -4.05 -1.15 -9.12
CA TYR A 387 -3.19 -0.21 -8.42
C TYR A 387 -2.50 -0.96 -7.30
N ILE A 388 -1.17 -0.97 -7.31
CA ILE A 388 -0.34 -1.51 -6.25
C ILE A 388 0.43 -0.32 -5.69
N ASP A 389 0.11 0.06 -4.46
CA ASP A 389 0.77 1.17 -3.78
C ASP A 389 1.71 0.64 -2.68
N CYS A 390 2.89 1.23 -2.62
CA CYS A 390 3.99 0.97 -1.72
C CYS A 390 4.19 -0.52 -1.35
N PRO A 391 4.41 -1.40 -2.35
CA PRO A 391 4.42 -2.83 -2.11
C PRO A 391 5.66 -3.29 -1.36
N VAL A 392 5.46 -4.19 -0.40
CA VAL A 392 6.53 -4.80 0.39
C VAL A 392 6.48 -6.32 0.39
N SER A 393 7.61 -6.93 0.71
CA SER A 393 7.73 -8.37 0.91
C SER A 393 7.80 -8.69 2.40
N ILE A 394 7.01 -9.67 2.87
CA ILE A 394 7.17 -10.21 4.22
C ILE A 394 8.43 -11.05 4.28
N VAL A 395 9.45 -10.58 5.02
CA VAL A 395 10.74 -11.26 5.16
C VAL A 395 10.80 -12.14 6.41
N ARG A 396 10.02 -11.82 7.44
CA ARG A 396 9.92 -12.62 8.66
C ARG A 396 8.56 -12.48 9.31
N LYS A 397 8.05 -13.59 9.85
CA LYS A 397 6.84 -13.63 10.67
C LYS A 397 7.10 -14.42 11.94
N GLN A 398 6.85 -13.80 13.10
CA GLN A 398 6.85 -14.47 14.40
C GLN A 398 5.41 -14.53 14.91
N GLU A 399 4.80 -15.71 14.91
CA GLU A 399 3.41 -15.89 15.32
C GLU A 399 3.24 -16.07 16.82
N ASN A 400 2.04 -15.72 17.31
CA ASN A 400 1.61 -15.94 18.70
C ASN A 400 2.59 -15.33 19.71
N VAL A 401 2.93 -14.06 19.49
CA VAL A 401 3.82 -13.34 20.41
C VAL A 401 3.11 -13.10 21.73
N GLU A 402 3.93 -13.19 22.77
CA GLU A 402 3.54 -13.16 24.16
C GLU A 402 3.75 -11.72 24.66
N MET A 403 2.71 -11.09 25.21
CA MET A 403 2.68 -9.67 25.60
C MET A 403 2.72 -9.46 27.12
N LEU A 404 3.18 -8.31 27.57
CA LEU A 404 3.17 -7.93 28.98
C LEU A 404 1.73 -7.84 29.52
N PRO A 405 1.53 -8.16 30.82
CA PRO A 405 0.28 -7.89 31.51
C PRO A 405 -0.09 -6.40 31.50
N LEU A 406 -1.40 -6.11 31.53
CA LEU A 406 -1.90 -4.73 31.55
C LEU A 406 -1.35 -3.88 32.70
N GLU A 407 -1.19 -4.47 33.89
CA GLU A 407 -0.60 -3.76 35.05
C GLU A 407 0.78 -3.18 34.74
N ASN A 408 1.62 -3.93 34.03
CA ASN A 408 2.95 -3.46 33.64
C ASN A 408 2.86 -2.33 32.61
N ILE A 409 1.95 -2.44 31.64
CA ILE A 409 1.74 -1.41 30.62
C ILE A 409 1.29 -0.10 31.26
N PHE A 410 0.39 -0.16 32.25
CA PHE A 410 -0.07 1.01 32.98
C PHE A 410 1.05 1.67 33.81
N ASP A 411 1.87 0.87 34.50
CA ASP A 411 3.02 1.37 35.25
C ASP A 411 4.04 2.06 34.33
N ILE A 412 4.32 1.46 33.16
CA ILE A 412 5.22 2.04 32.15
C ILE A 412 4.66 3.37 31.63
N ALA A 413 3.39 3.42 31.22
CA ALA A 413 2.77 4.65 30.69
C ALA A 413 2.82 5.78 31.72
N ARG A 414 2.55 5.44 32.98
CA ARG A 414 2.58 6.38 34.10
C ARG A 414 3.99 6.91 34.35
N ASP A 415 4.99 6.03 34.39
CA ASP A 415 6.37 6.43 34.64
C ASP A 415 6.94 7.24 33.48
N GLU A 416 6.55 6.93 32.25
CA GLU A 416 6.90 7.69 31.05
C GLU A 416 6.37 9.14 31.12
N LEU A 417 5.07 9.31 31.38
CA LEU A 417 4.47 10.65 31.54
C LEU A 417 5.10 11.44 32.69
N LYS A 418 5.56 10.78 33.76
CA LYS A 418 6.19 11.43 34.90
C LYS A 418 7.61 11.90 34.62
N ASN A 419 8.38 11.09 33.93
CA ASN A 419 9.82 11.31 33.76
C ASN A 419 10.14 12.08 32.47
N ASN A 420 9.27 11.98 31.46
CA ASN A 420 9.47 12.53 30.12
C ASN A 420 8.30 13.46 29.70
N ALA A 421 7.73 14.19 30.66
CA ALA A 421 6.58 15.08 30.43
C ALA A 421 6.80 16.08 29.27
N ASP A 422 8.03 16.56 29.09
CA ASP A 422 8.40 17.50 28.02
C ASP A 422 8.34 16.87 26.62
N GLU A 423 8.27 15.54 26.50
CA GLU A 423 8.09 14.81 25.23
C GLU A 423 6.63 14.80 24.76
N TYR A 424 5.67 15.19 25.60
CA TYR A 424 4.25 15.17 25.29
C TYR A 424 3.64 16.57 25.20
N VAL A 425 2.58 16.73 24.43
CA VAL A 425 1.80 17.98 24.41
C VAL A 425 0.85 17.98 25.61
N LEU A 426 1.31 18.54 26.73
CA LEU A 426 0.57 18.56 28.01
C LEU A 426 0.08 19.97 28.36
N ASP A 427 -1.19 20.27 28.05
CA ASP A 427 -1.87 21.53 28.41
C ASP A 427 -2.51 21.46 29.82
N THR A 428 -3.38 22.41 30.18
CA THR A 428 -4.03 22.40 31.51
C THR A 428 -5.08 21.29 31.62
N ASN A 429 -4.88 20.36 32.56
CA ASN A 429 -5.74 19.20 32.89
C ASN A 429 -5.86 18.18 31.74
N VAL A 430 -4.83 17.33 31.63
CA VAL A 430 -4.74 16.28 30.60
C VAL A 430 -5.52 15.05 31.06
N LYS A 431 -6.28 14.43 30.15
CA LYS A 431 -7.10 13.25 30.45
C LYS A 431 -7.00 12.13 29.43
N TYR A 432 -6.55 10.96 29.86
CA TYR A 432 -6.44 9.77 29.01
C TYR A 432 -7.64 8.84 29.24
N TYR A 433 -8.34 8.45 28.17
CA TYR A 433 -9.61 7.70 28.27
C TYR A 433 -9.63 6.36 27.56
N THR A 434 -8.65 6.10 26.69
CA THR A 434 -8.58 4.85 25.93
C THR A 434 -7.18 4.29 26.03
N LEU A 435 -7.08 2.99 26.31
CA LEU A 435 -5.87 2.19 26.11
C LEU A 435 -6.18 1.18 25.00
N LYS A 436 -5.70 1.46 23.79
CA LYS A 436 -5.98 0.66 22.58
C LYS A 436 -4.80 -0.26 22.26
N LEU A 437 -5.06 -1.55 22.07
CA LEU A 437 -4.09 -2.49 21.51
C LEU A 437 -4.27 -2.57 20.00
N ALA A 438 -3.21 -2.33 19.24
CA ALA A 438 -3.19 -2.51 17.78
C ALA A 438 -1.76 -2.76 17.31
N TYR A 439 -1.56 -2.86 15.99
CA TYR A 439 -0.21 -2.84 15.43
C TYR A 439 0.32 -1.42 15.35
N ILE A 440 1.64 -1.25 15.41
CA ILE A 440 2.32 -0.01 15.02
C ILE A 440 3.51 -0.39 14.14
N ARG A 441 3.77 0.43 13.11
CA ARG A 441 4.96 0.31 12.26
C ARG A 441 6.15 0.91 13.00
N VAL A 442 7.25 0.16 13.08
CA VAL A 442 8.53 0.58 13.65
C VAL A 442 9.62 0.34 12.62
N ASN A 443 10.38 1.37 12.29
CA ASN A 443 11.44 1.28 11.31
C ASN A 443 12.68 0.58 11.87
N ASN A 444 13.41 -0.10 10.98
CA ASN A 444 14.71 -0.62 11.33
C ASN A 444 15.74 0.52 11.27
N ARG A 445 16.23 0.93 12.45
CA ARG A 445 17.23 2.01 12.62
C ARG A 445 18.54 1.82 11.80
N THR A 446 18.84 0.60 11.34
CA THR A 446 20.05 0.30 10.56
C THR A 446 19.80 0.09 9.07
N ASP A 447 18.53 -0.11 8.69
CA ASP A 447 18.12 -0.41 7.33
C ASP A 447 16.71 0.14 7.10
N MET A 448 16.59 1.41 6.70
CA MET A 448 15.31 2.12 6.51
C MET A 448 14.41 1.48 5.43
N GLN A 449 14.90 0.46 4.72
CA GLN A 449 14.13 -0.32 3.75
C GLN A 449 13.34 -1.44 4.42
N LYS A 450 13.64 -1.71 5.69
CA LYS A 450 12.97 -2.70 6.52
C LYS A 450 12.24 -2.02 7.66
N TYR A 451 11.06 -2.54 7.95
CA TYR A 451 10.28 -2.13 9.10
C TYR A 451 9.47 -3.31 9.63
N SER A 452 9.01 -3.18 10.86
CA SER A 452 8.26 -4.19 11.56
C SER A 452 6.91 -3.65 12.02
N TYR A 453 5.85 -4.41 11.78
CA TYR A 453 4.59 -4.22 12.48
C TYR A 453 4.62 -5.04 13.75
N ILE A 454 4.56 -4.35 14.88
CA ILE A 454 4.60 -4.94 16.22
C ILE A 454 3.32 -4.65 16.99
N PRO A 455 2.86 -5.54 17.88
CA PRO A 455 1.78 -5.24 18.80
C PRO A 455 2.19 -4.12 19.76
N ALA A 456 1.39 -3.08 19.85
CA ALA A 456 1.64 -1.95 20.74
C ALA A 456 0.35 -1.43 21.37
N TRP A 457 0.51 -0.90 22.57
CA TRP A 457 -0.53 -0.18 23.29
C TRP A 457 -0.40 1.31 23.03
N SER A 458 -1.52 1.96 22.72
CA SER A 458 -1.66 3.42 22.65
C SER A 458 -2.49 3.90 23.83
N LEU A 459 -1.92 4.73 24.69
CA LEU A 459 -2.66 5.46 25.71
C LEU A 459 -3.11 6.80 25.12
N GLU A 460 -4.39 6.89 24.75
CA GLU A 460 -4.92 7.96 23.93
C GLU A 460 -5.58 9.08 24.73
N LEU A 461 -5.25 10.31 24.34
CA LEU A 461 -5.83 11.55 24.85
C LEU A 461 -7.11 11.86 24.07
N LEU A 462 -8.26 11.95 24.75
CA LEU A 462 -9.49 12.50 24.17
C LEU A 462 -9.84 13.80 24.89
N GLN A 463 -9.08 14.86 24.60
CA GLN A 463 -9.45 16.16 25.10
C GLN A 463 -10.56 16.72 24.20
N LYS A 464 -11.80 16.66 24.71
CA LYS A 464 -12.93 17.32 24.07
C LYS A 464 -12.60 18.82 23.98
N ASP A 465 -12.60 19.35 22.75
CA ASP A 465 -12.37 20.77 22.40
C ASP A 465 -10.91 21.25 22.31
N THR A 466 -9.90 20.37 22.25
CA THR A 466 -8.53 20.75 21.84
C THR A 466 -7.92 19.80 20.82
N THR A 467 -7.35 20.37 19.77
CA THR A 467 -6.74 19.72 18.62
C THR A 467 -5.34 19.14 18.90
N ASN A 468 -5.04 18.63 20.10
CA ASN A 468 -3.66 18.29 20.51
C ASN A 468 -3.52 16.87 21.08
N ALA A 469 -4.07 15.83 20.44
CA ALA A 469 -3.89 14.44 20.89
C ALA A 469 -2.40 14.02 20.78
N CYS A 470 -1.80 13.55 21.86
CA CYS A 470 -0.41 13.05 21.90
C CYS A 470 -0.36 11.76 22.75
N PRO A 471 -0.51 10.59 22.12
CA PRO A 471 -0.57 9.32 22.84
C PRO A 471 0.81 8.87 23.34
N VAL A 472 0.80 7.98 24.34
CA VAL A 472 1.98 7.20 24.72
C VAL A 472 1.91 5.85 24.01
N PHE A 473 2.91 5.53 23.19
CA PHE A 473 3.01 4.24 22.51
C PHE A 473 3.97 3.32 23.25
N ILE A 474 3.53 2.09 23.54
CA ILE A 474 4.30 1.11 24.31
C ILE A 474 4.29 -0.21 23.57
N ASN A 475 5.47 -0.74 23.28
CA ASN A 475 5.63 -2.08 22.72
C ASN A 475 5.01 -3.11 23.68
N ALA A 476 4.00 -3.85 23.21
CA ALA A 476 3.26 -4.76 24.06
C ALA A 476 4.09 -5.98 24.48
N ILE A 477 5.20 -6.29 23.81
CA ILE A 477 6.01 -7.49 24.06
C ILE A 477 7.04 -7.27 25.17
N ASP A 478 7.78 -6.16 25.11
CA ASP A 478 8.91 -5.88 26.01
C ASP A 478 8.74 -4.63 26.87
N GLY A 479 7.71 -3.82 26.60
CA GLY A 479 7.40 -2.61 27.37
C GLY A 479 8.25 -1.40 27.01
N SER A 480 9.05 -1.44 25.94
CA SER A 480 9.75 -0.24 25.50
C SER A 480 8.75 0.82 25.02
N VAL A 481 8.95 2.08 25.42
CA VAL A 481 8.23 3.22 24.85
C VAL A 481 8.71 3.41 23.42
N ILE A 482 7.78 3.63 22.49
CA ILE A 482 8.05 3.84 21.06
C ILE A 482 8.07 5.34 20.82
N HIS A 483 9.24 5.88 20.47
CA HIS A 483 9.45 7.31 20.24
C HIS A 483 9.42 7.65 18.74
N PRO A 484 9.31 8.94 18.37
CA PRO A 484 9.36 9.37 16.97
C PRO A 484 10.56 8.79 16.19
N ASP A 485 11.74 8.72 16.79
CA ASP A 485 12.96 8.15 16.18
C ASP A 485 12.85 6.65 15.84
N ASP A 486 11.91 5.93 16.48
CA ASP A 486 11.61 4.53 16.16
C ASP A 486 10.65 4.41 14.96
N LEU A 487 9.96 5.50 14.65
CA LEU A 487 8.96 5.58 13.61
C LEU A 487 9.51 6.21 12.33
N SER A 488 10.59 6.99 12.41
CA SER A 488 11.26 7.69 11.30
C SER A 488 12.16 6.80 10.45
#